data_AF-A0A258S338-F1
#
_entry.id   AF-A0A258S338-F1
#
_cell.length_a   1.000
_cell.length_b   1.000
_cell.length_c   1.000
_cell.angle_alpha   90.00
_cell.angle_beta   90.00
_cell.angle_gamma   90.00
#
_symmetry.space_group_name_H-M   'P 1'
#
loop_
_entity.id
_entity.type
_entity.pdbx_description
1 polymer ?
#
loop_
_entity_poly.entity_id
_entity_poly.type
_entity_poly.pdbx_seq_one_letter_code
_entity_poly.pdbx_strand_id
1 'polypeptide(L)' 'MKILSSLKSAKTRHKDCQIVRRRGKVYVICKSNPRFKARQR' A
#
# COMPACT_ATOMS: atom_id res chain seq x y z
N MET A 1 8.55 0.65 -3.61
CA MET A 1 7.34 -0.15 -3.32
C MET A 1 7.74 -1.37 -2.50
N LYS A 2 7.10 -1.63 -1.36
CA LYS A 2 7.49 -2.70 -0.41
C LYS A 2 6.54 -3.91 -0.51
N ILE A 3 7.04 -5.13 -0.36
CA ILE A 3 6.20 -6.34 -0.27
C ILE A 3 6.09 -6.71 1.22
N LEU A 4 4.87 -6.84 1.73
CA LEU A 4 4.59 -7.08 3.15
C LEU A 4 3.58 -8.21 3.30
N SER A 5 3.69 -9.02 4.35
CA SER A 5 2.67 -10.02 4.70
C SER A 5 1.35 -9.36 5.14
N SER A 6 1.43 -8.19 5.79
CA SER A 6 0.27 -7.41 6.24
C SER A 6 0.36 -5.95 5.81
N LEU A 7 -0.80 -5.37 5.46
CA LEU A 7 -0.95 -3.98 5.05
C LEU A 7 -1.56 -3.10 6.16
N LYS A 8 -1.83 -3.65 7.36
CA LYS A 8 -2.52 -2.95 8.46
C LYS A 8 -1.83 -1.64 8.84
N SER A 9 -0.51 -1.66 9.02
CA SER A 9 0.26 -0.45 9.33
C SER A 9 0.62 0.35 8.08
N ALA A 10 0.69 -0.27 6.91
CA ALA A 10 1.08 0.42 5.67
C ALA A 10 0.00 1.42 5.20
N LYS A 11 -1.28 1.10 5.42
CA LYS A 11 -2.41 1.97 5.02
C LYS A 11 -2.56 3.23 5.88
N THR A 12 -1.98 3.28 7.08
CA THR A 12 -2.16 4.40 8.04
C THR A 12 -0.97 5.34 8.12
N ARG A 13 0.14 5.06 7.42
CA ARG A 13 1.38 5.87 7.47
C ARG A 13 1.21 7.29 6.91
N HIS A 14 0.22 7.50 6.05
CA HIS A 14 -0.03 8.79 5.41
C HIS A 14 -1.52 8.90 5.08
N LYS A 15 -2.06 10.13 5.08
CA LYS A 15 -3.47 10.40 4.77
C LYS A 15 -3.85 9.92 3.36
N ASP A 16 -2.93 10.06 2.42
CA ASP A 16 -3.14 9.67 1.00
C ASP A 16 -2.88 8.19 0.72
N CYS A 17 -2.58 7.37 1.74
CA CYS A 17 -2.46 5.94 1.55
C CYS A 17 -3.85 5.33 1.31
N GLN A 18 -4.04 4.73 0.13
CA GLN A 18 -5.28 4.08 -0.25
C GLN A 18 -5.05 2.61 -0.56
N ILE A 19 -5.99 1.76 -0.16
CA ILE A 19 -5.98 0.35 -0.50
C ILE A 19 -6.69 0.16 -1.84
N VAL A 20 -6.04 -0.54 -2.77
CA VAL A 20 -6.61 -0.90 -4.07
C VAL A 20 -6.36 -2.38 -4.38
N ARG A 21 -7.30 -3.01 -5.06
CA ARG A 21 -7.13 -4.37 -5.62
C ARG A 21 -6.80 -4.26 -7.11
N ARG A 22 -5.69 -4.87 -7.54
CA ARG A 22 -5.23 -4.88 -8.95
C ARG A 22 -4.63 -6.25 -9.26
N ARG A 23 -4.92 -6.83 -10.44
CA ARG A 23 -4.33 -8.11 -10.86
C ARG A 23 -4.37 -9.21 -9.77
N GLY A 24 -5.49 -9.32 -9.06
CA GLY A 24 -5.68 -10.30 -7.98
C GLY A 24 -4.90 -10.03 -6.67
N LYS A 25 -4.18 -8.92 -6.55
CA LYS A 25 -3.40 -8.57 -5.34
C LYS A 25 -3.89 -7.27 -4.69
N VAL A 26 -3.67 -7.17 -3.38
CA VAL A 26 -3.97 -5.96 -2.60
C VAL A 26 -2.73 -5.07 -2.54
N TYR A 27 -2.91 -3.79 -2.82
CA TYR A 27 -1.88 -2.78 -2.84
C TYR A 27 -2.25 -1.62 -1.93
N VAL A 28 -1.27 -1.04 -1.27
CA VAL A 28 -1.35 0.32 -0.75
C VAL A 28 -0.71 1.24 -1.79
N ILE A 29 -1.47 2.19 -2.31
CA ILE A 29 -0.98 3.25 -3.17
C ILE A 29 -0.91 4.56 -2.38
N CYS A 30 0.12 5.36 -2.64
CA CYS A 30 0.19 6.73 -2.18
C CYS A 30 0.77 7.53 -3.36
N LYS A 31 -0.02 8.48 -3.88
CA LYS A 31 0.39 9.31 -5.02
C LYS A 31 1.33 10.42 -4.59
N SER A 32 1.11 10.99 -3.40
CA SER A 32 1.91 12.08 -2.83
C SER A 32 3.31 11.63 -2.40
N ASN A 33 3.46 10.39 -1.90
CA ASN A 33 4.76 9.86 -1.53
C ASN A 33 4.92 8.37 -1.94
N PRO A 34 5.73 8.07 -2.97
CA PRO A 34 5.89 6.70 -3.48
C PRO A 34 6.62 5.75 -2.52
N ARG A 35 7.31 6.25 -1.48
CA ARG A 35 7.96 5.42 -0.45
C ARG A 35 6.95 4.59 0.36
N PHE A 36 5.71 5.05 0.48
CA PHE A 36 4.65 4.35 1.22
C PHE A 36 3.90 3.30 0.39
N LYS A 37 4.17 3.19 -0.92
CA LYS A 37 3.54 2.15 -1.76
C LYS A 37 3.92 0.76 -1.26
N ALA A 38 2.94 -0.11 -1.07
CA ALA A 38 3.14 -1.49 -0.65
C ALA A 38 2.24 -2.48 -1.39
N ARG A 39 2.62 -3.76 -1.40
CA ARG A 39 1.83 -4.88 -1.90
C ARG A 39 1.76 -5.96 -0.84
N GLN A 40 0.62 -6.62 -0.71
CA GLN A 40 0.54 -7.85 0.06
C GLN A 40 1.38 -8.94 -0.64
N ARG A 41 2.14 -9.73 0.14
CA ARG A 41 2.87 -10.89 -0.39
C ARG A 41 1.90 -11.82 -1.13
#